data_AF-A0A916JC16-F1
#
_entry.id   AF-A0A916JC16-F1
#
_cell.length_a   1.000
_cell.length_b   1.000
_cell.length_c   1.000
_cell.angle_alpha   90.00
_cell.angle_beta   90.00
_cell.angle_gamma   90.00
#
_symmetry.space_group_name_H-M   'P 1'
#
loop_
_entity.id
_entity.type
_entity.pdbx_description
1 polymer ?
#
loop_
_entity_poly.entity_id
_entity_poly.type
_entity_poly.pdbx_seq_one_letter_code
_entity_poly.pdbx_strand_id
1 'polypeptide(L)'
;MIAVEVRSFSFLKGYPVETSVHGGGFVFDCRCIKNPGQVDHLKPLTGRDGPVADYLLTETDMPAFLLEIQAILKRSITSYLKSGYDSLSVSFGCTGGQHRSLYAAEQTEKWLLQEFKDKVTVVKNHREFPE
;
A
#
# COMPACT_ATOMS: atom_id res chain seq x y z
N MET A 1 -18.61 10.25 -1.86
CA MET A 1 -17.80 9.02 -1.71
C MET A 1 -16.74 9.05 -2.79
N ILE A 2 -15.52 8.59 -2.52
CA ILE A 2 -14.46 8.49 -3.54
C ILE A 2 -13.93 7.05 -3.62
N ALA A 3 -13.45 6.64 -4.78
CA ALA A 3 -12.74 5.38 -4.94
C ALA A 3 -11.26 5.56 -4.57
N VAL A 4 -10.71 4.68 -3.74
CA VAL A 4 -9.27 4.64 -3.45
C VAL A 4 -8.72 3.33 -3.95
N GLU A 5 -7.90 3.40 -4.99
CA GLU A 5 -7.20 2.22 -5.52
C GLU A 5 -5.88 2.04 -4.79
N VAL A 6 -5.76 0.94 -4.04
CA VAL A 6 -4.55 0.58 -3.31
C VAL A 6 -3.81 -0.49 -4.09
N ARG A 7 -2.54 -0.21 -4.41
CA ARG A 7 -1.72 -1.07 -5.26
C ARG A 7 -0.45 -1.52 -4.55
N SER A 8 0.01 -2.73 -4.84
CA SER A 8 1.38 -3.16 -4.52
C SER A 8 2.11 -3.62 -5.77
N PHE A 9 3.38 -3.26 -5.90
CA PHE A 9 4.15 -3.56 -7.11
C PHE A 9 5.66 -3.78 -6.86
N SER A 10 6.29 -4.50 -7.80
CA SER A 10 7.74 -4.63 -7.96
C SER A 10 8.38 -3.48 -8.77
N PHE A 11 9.35 -2.76 -8.22
CA PHE A 11 10.13 -1.80 -9.02
C PHE A 11 10.87 -2.45 -10.20
N LEU A 12 11.24 -3.74 -10.11
CA LEU A 12 11.88 -4.47 -11.22
C LEU A 12 10.94 -4.66 -12.42
N LYS A 13 9.63 -4.64 -12.21
CA LYS A 13 8.62 -4.75 -13.28
C LYS A 13 8.03 -3.38 -13.67
N GLY A 14 8.64 -2.28 -13.23
CA GLY A 14 8.21 -0.91 -13.53
C GLY A 14 7.11 -0.38 -12.60
N TYR A 15 6.75 0.89 -12.77
CA TYR A 15 5.66 1.54 -12.03
C TYR A 15 4.28 1.04 -12.52
N PRO A 16 3.23 1.09 -11.68
CA PRO A 16 1.86 0.84 -12.11
C PRO A 16 1.43 1.80 -13.23
N VAL A 17 0.67 1.31 -14.20
CA VAL A 17 0.07 2.14 -15.24
C VAL A 17 -1.10 2.90 -14.63
N GLU A 18 -1.18 4.20 -14.89
CA GLU A 18 -2.27 5.03 -14.40
C GLU A 18 -3.40 5.12 -15.42
N THR A 19 -4.61 4.79 -14.95
CA THR A 19 -5.81 4.64 -15.78
C THR A 19 -6.92 5.61 -15.38
N SER A 20 -6.71 6.42 -14.33
CA SER A 20 -7.70 7.40 -13.88
C SER A 20 -7.70 8.65 -14.77
N VAL A 21 -8.85 9.35 -14.82
CA VAL A 21 -9.05 10.58 -15.61
C VAL A 21 -8.08 11.68 -15.19
N HIS A 22 -7.73 11.74 -13.90
CA HIS A 22 -6.83 12.76 -13.35
C HIS A 22 -5.37 12.30 -13.25
N GLY A 23 -5.05 11.13 -13.83
CA GLY A 23 -3.72 10.55 -13.77
C GLY A 23 -3.42 9.94 -12.40
N GLY A 24 -2.16 10.01 -12.00
CA GLY A 24 -1.63 9.20 -10.91
C GLY A 24 -2.10 9.52 -9.50
N GLY A 25 -1.38 8.98 -8.52
CA GLY A 25 -1.56 9.29 -7.12
C GLY A 25 -0.26 9.15 -6.34
N PHE A 26 -0.34 8.70 -5.09
CA PHE A 26 0.85 8.52 -4.27
C PHE A 26 1.59 7.23 -4.65
N VAL A 27 2.91 7.31 -4.74
CA VAL A 27 3.79 6.13 -4.86
C VAL A 27 4.78 6.15 -3.71
N PHE A 28 4.66 5.18 -2.82
CA PHE A 28 5.52 5.04 -1.63
C PHE A 28 6.56 3.94 -1.84
N ASP A 29 7.83 4.30 -1.75
CA ASP A 29 8.95 3.36 -1.83
C ASP A 29 9.19 2.70 -0.48
N CYS A 30 8.85 1.41 -0.38
CA CYS A 30 9.03 0.62 0.84
C CYS A 30 10.44 0.02 0.94
N ARG A 31 11.38 0.31 0.04
CA ARG A 31 12.73 -0.27 0.05
C ARG A 31 13.59 0.22 1.22
N CYS A 32 13.23 1.33 1.85
CA CYS A 32 13.85 1.82 3.08
C CYS A 32 13.62 0.88 4.28
N ILE A 33 12.54 0.08 4.26
CA ILE A 33 12.24 -0.87 5.33
C ILE A 33 13.13 -2.11 5.19
N LYS A 34 13.65 -2.60 6.32
CA LYS A 34 14.48 -3.81 6.41
C LYS A 34 13.83 -4.97 5.65
N ASN A 35 14.62 -5.65 4.82
CA ASN A 35 14.09 -6.59 3.82
C ASN A 35 13.88 -8.01 4.39
N PRO A 36 12.64 -8.52 4.48
CA PRO A 36 12.39 -9.90 4.94
C PRO A 36 13.04 -10.95 4.03
N GLY A 37 13.23 -10.65 2.74
CA GLY A 37 13.88 -11.58 1.79
C GLY A 37 15.36 -11.85 2.04
N GLN A 38 15.99 -11.18 3.02
CA GLN A 38 17.34 -11.49 3.51
C GLN A 38 17.35 -12.51 4.66
N VAL A 39 16.17 -12.90 5.16
CA VAL A 39 16.01 -13.90 6.22
C VAL A 39 15.56 -15.21 5.58
N ASP A 40 16.37 -16.26 5.69
CA ASP A 40 16.20 -17.49 4.91
C ASP A 40 14.82 -18.14 5.03
N HIS A 41 14.27 -18.20 6.25
CA HIS A 41 12.95 -18.80 6.49
C HIS A 41 11.77 -17.89 6.09
N LEU A 42 12.01 -16.57 5.89
CA LEU A 42 10.99 -15.62 5.44
C LEU A 42 10.99 -15.43 3.92
N LYS A 43 12.13 -15.69 3.27
CA LYS A 43 12.31 -15.52 1.82
C LYS A 43 11.27 -16.20 0.92
N PRO A 44 10.78 -17.43 1.21
CA PRO A 44 9.75 -18.07 0.38
C PRO A 44 8.32 -17.58 0.69
N LEU A 45 8.15 -16.77 1.74
CA LEU A 45 6.86 -16.26 2.17
C LEU A 45 6.55 -14.92 1.50
N THR A 46 5.38 -14.37 1.82
CA THR A 46 4.86 -13.12 1.27
C THR A 46 4.41 -12.20 2.39
N GLY A 47 4.10 -10.94 2.06
CA GLY A 47 3.55 -9.98 3.03
C GLY A 47 2.22 -10.38 3.67
N ARG A 48 1.53 -11.41 3.14
CA ARG A 48 0.29 -11.97 3.70
C ARG A 48 0.54 -13.01 4.80
N ASP A 49 1.73 -13.59 4.82
CA ASP A 49 2.04 -14.68 5.74
C ASP A 49 2.40 -14.13 7.13
N GLY A 50 1.84 -14.77 8.17
CA GLY A 50 2.04 -14.38 9.57
C GLY A 50 3.49 -14.09 9.95
N PRO A 51 4.46 -14.99 9.65
CA PRO A 51 5.87 -14.75 9.99
C PRO A 51 6.47 -13.49 9.35
N VAL A 52 6.08 -13.14 8.13
CA VAL A 52 6.54 -11.91 7.47
C VAL A 52 5.85 -10.68 8.06
N ALA A 53 4.55 -10.78 8.34
CA ALA A 53 3.78 -9.72 9.01
C ALA A 53 4.37 -9.40 10.39
N ASP A 54 4.65 -10.42 11.20
CA ASP A 54 5.26 -10.28 12.53
C ASP A 54 6.64 -9.63 12.43
N TYR A 55 7.49 -10.13 11.52
CA TYR A 55 8.80 -9.53 11.27
C TYR A 55 8.71 -8.05 10.90
N LEU A 56 7.79 -7.69 9.98
CA LEU A 56 7.59 -6.28 9.60
C LEU A 56 7.09 -5.43 10.77
N LEU A 57 6.22 -5.98 11.62
CA LEU A 57 5.65 -5.30 12.78
C LEU A 57 6.66 -5.08 13.91
N THR A 58 7.52 -6.06 14.20
CA THR A 58 8.37 -6.05 15.40
C THR A 58 9.84 -5.76 15.12
N GLU A 59 10.35 -6.15 13.95
CA GLU A 59 11.78 -6.09 13.61
C GLU A 59 12.13 -4.96 12.64
N THR A 60 11.15 -4.14 12.24
CA THR A 60 11.32 -3.07 11.25
C THR A 60 10.54 -1.81 11.61
N ASP A 61 10.83 -0.71 10.89
CA ASP A 61 10.15 0.57 11.06
C ASP A 61 8.84 0.70 10.25
N MET A 62 8.27 -0.42 9.78
CA MET A 62 7.03 -0.43 9.00
C MET A 62 5.85 0.25 9.72
N PRO A 63 5.64 0.09 11.05
CA PRO A 63 4.52 0.76 11.73
C PRO A 63 4.61 2.29 11.71
N ALA A 64 5.78 2.86 11.96
CA ALA A 64 5.98 4.31 11.92
C ALA A 64 5.84 4.84 10.49
N PHE A 65 6.42 4.14 9.51
CA PHE A 65 6.29 4.47 8.10
C PHE A 65 4.82 4.51 7.63
N LEU A 66 4.03 3.50 8.00
CA LEU A 66 2.60 3.47 7.66
C LEU A 66 1.81 4.60 8.36
N LEU A 67 2.14 4.93 9.61
CA LEU A 67 1.48 6.02 10.33
C LEU A 67 1.65 7.37 9.61
N GLU A 68 2.85 7.66 9.11
CA GLU A 68 3.13 8.89 8.35
C GLU A 68 2.36 8.92 7.02
N ILE A 69 2.36 7.81 6.30
CA ILE A 69 1.59 7.65 5.06
C ILE A 69 0.10 7.86 5.31
N GLN A 70 -0.45 7.25 6.35
CA GLN A 70 -1.85 7.41 6.74
C GLN A 70 -2.19 8.88 7.04
N ALA A 71 -1.30 9.64 7.66
CA ALA A 71 -1.49 11.07 7.89
C ALA A 71 -1.57 11.86 6.56
N ILE A 72 -0.72 11.55 5.59
CA ILE A 72 -0.76 12.13 4.24
C ILE A 72 -2.08 11.78 3.55
N LEU A 73 -2.43 10.49 3.52
CA LEU A 73 -3.65 10.00 2.88
C LEU A 73 -4.90 10.61 3.51
N LYS A 74 -4.95 10.71 4.84
CA LYS A 74 -6.08 11.28 5.57
C LYS A 74 -6.35 12.73 5.15
N ARG A 75 -5.29 13.53 5.03
CA ARG A 75 -5.40 14.93 4.55
C ARG A 75 -5.90 14.98 3.12
N SER A 76 -5.35 14.16 2.22
CA SER A 76 -5.73 14.12 0.81
C SER A 76 -7.17 13.68 0.60
N ILE A 77 -7.58 12.56 1.19
CA ILE A 77 -8.95 12.01 1.09
C ILE A 77 -9.98 13.01 1.63
N THR A 78 -9.69 13.65 2.77
CA THR A 78 -10.59 14.67 3.34
C THR A 78 -10.76 15.87 2.41
N SER A 79 -9.70 16.27 1.70
CA SER A 79 -9.76 17.33 0.70
C SER A 79 -10.58 16.89 -0.53
N TYR A 80 -10.32 15.67 -1.03
CA TYR A 80 -10.96 15.15 -2.24
C TYR A 80 -12.47 14.99 -2.07
N LEU A 81 -12.91 14.53 -0.89
CA LEU A 81 -14.32 14.46 -0.53
C LEU A 81 -15.04 15.82 -0.55
N LYS A 82 -14.33 16.94 -0.36
CA LYS A 82 -14.89 18.30 -0.41
C LYS A 82 -14.85 18.90 -1.80
N SER A 83 -13.80 18.60 -2.56
CA SER A 83 -13.54 19.23 -3.88
C SER A 83 -14.16 18.49 -5.06
N GLY A 84 -14.88 17.39 -4.83
CA GLY A 84 -15.63 16.66 -5.87
C GLY A 84 -14.77 15.72 -6.73
N TYR A 85 -13.59 15.31 -6.27
CA TYR A 85 -12.80 14.27 -6.92
C TYR A 85 -13.49 12.92 -6.80
N ASP A 86 -13.32 12.05 -7.79
CA ASP A 86 -13.94 10.73 -7.85
C ASP A 86 -13.03 9.61 -7.36
N SER A 87 -11.71 9.79 -7.45
CA SER A 87 -10.73 8.72 -7.25
C SER A 87 -9.38 9.19 -6.71
N LEU A 88 -8.64 8.28 -6.07
CA LEU A 88 -7.25 8.45 -5.63
C LEU A 88 -6.49 7.12 -5.81
N SER A 89 -5.33 7.16 -6.45
CA SER A 89 -4.39 6.02 -6.52
C SER A 89 -3.38 6.07 -5.38
N VAL A 90 -3.11 4.93 -4.75
CA VAL A 90 -2.12 4.78 -3.67
C VAL A 90 -1.32 3.50 -3.90
N SER A 91 -0.07 3.65 -4.33
CA SER A 91 0.79 2.54 -4.74
C SER A 91 1.96 2.35 -3.79
N PHE A 92 2.24 1.10 -3.41
CA PHE A 92 3.38 0.71 -2.59
C PHE A 92 4.37 -0.12 -3.43
N GLY A 93 5.61 0.33 -3.50
CA GLY A 93 6.67 -0.33 -4.28
C GLY A 93 7.73 -0.99 -3.40
N CYS A 94 8.15 -2.20 -3.73
CA CYS A 94 9.41 -2.75 -3.23
C CYS A 94 10.18 -3.47 -4.35
N THR A 95 11.39 -3.97 -4.10
CA THR A 95 12.21 -4.56 -5.16
C THR A 95 11.51 -5.71 -5.89
N GLY A 96 10.93 -6.67 -5.15
CA GLY A 96 10.31 -7.87 -5.72
C GLY A 96 8.78 -7.85 -5.78
N GLY A 97 8.13 -6.88 -5.13
CA GLY A 97 6.67 -6.80 -5.03
C GLY A 97 6.00 -7.73 -4.00
N GLN A 98 6.76 -8.62 -3.35
CA GLN A 98 6.19 -9.77 -2.62
C GLN A 98 6.00 -9.59 -1.11
N HIS A 99 6.85 -8.77 -0.46
CA HIS A 99 6.90 -8.68 1.01
C HIS A 99 6.40 -7.33 1.52
N ARG A 100 7.30 -6.33 1.53
CA ARG A 100 7.08 -5.00 2.12
C ARG A 100 5.93 -4.24 1.46
N SER A 101 5.91 -4.18 0.14
CA SER A 101 4.86 -3.49 -0.62
C SER A 101 3.49 -4.14 -0.47
N LEU A 102 3.44 -5.48 -0.49
CA LEU A 102 2.20 -6.23 -0.34
C LEU A 102 1.61 -5.98 1.06
N TYR A 103 2.43 -6.13 2.10
CA TYR A 103 2.02 -5.87 3.47
C TYR A 103 1.52 -4.42 3.65
N ALA A 104 2.29 -3.43 3.17
CA ALA A 104 1.93 -2.02 3.31
C ALA A 104 0.60 -1.68 2.61
N ALA A 105 0.36 -2.23 1.42
CA ALA A 105 -0.90 -2.08 0.71
C ALA A 105 -2.08 -2.65 1.51
N GLU A 106 -1.99 -3.90 1.98
CA GLU A 106 -3.08 -4.53 2.73
C GLU A 106 -3.38 -3.85 4.08
N GLN A 107 -2.34 -3.37 4.78
CA GLN A 107 -2.55 -2.60 6.01
C GLN A 107 -3.22 -1.25 5.72
N THR A 108 -2.86 -0.61 4.61
CA THR A 108 -3.50 0.64 4.18
C THR A 108 -4.96 0.43 3.79
N GLU A 109 -5.29 -0.67 3.09
CA GLU A 109 -6.67 -1.05 2.79
C GLU A 109 -7.50 -1.22 4.06
N LYS A 110 -7.00 -2.01 5.01
CA LYS A 110 -7.67 -2.25 6.31
C LYS A 110 -7.93 -0.93 7.04
N TRP A 111 -6.93 -0.07 7.09
CA TRP A 111 -7.05 1.25 7.71
C TRP A 111 -8.09 2.13 7.00
N LEU A 112 -8.08 2.19 5.66
CA LEU A 112 -9.05 2.98 4.88
C LEU A 112 -10.49 2.55 5.15
N LEU A 113 -10.75 1.24 5.19
CA LEU A 113 -12.08 0.69 5.47
C LEU A 113 -12.56 1.01 6.90
N GLN A 114 -11.64 1.17 7.85
CA GLN A 114 -11.95 1.53 9.24
C GLN A 114 -12.14 3.05 9.41
N GLU A 115 -11.17 3.86 8.98
CA GLU A 115 -11.13 5.30 9.21
C GLU A 115 -12.15 6.07 8.35
N PHE A 116 -12.38 5.61 7.12
CA PHE A 116 -13.24 6.27 6.13
C PHE A 116 -14.48 5.45 5.78
N LYS A 117 -14.96 4.66 6.73
CA LYS A 117 -16.17 3.85 6.59
C LYS A 117 -17.32 4.68 5.97
N ASP A 118 -17.96 4.12 4.95
CA ASP A 118 -19.06 4.71 4.18
C ASP A 118 -18.72 6.00 3.40
N LYS A 119 -17.44 6.42 3.38
CA LYS A 119 -16.95 7.59 2.63
C LYS A 119 -16.02 7.22 1.48
N VAL A 120 -15.35 6.07 1.55
CA VAL A 120 -14.48 5.57 0.49
C VAL A 120 -14.87 4.16 0.08
N THR A 121 -14.72 3.87 -1.22
CA THR A 121 -14.68 2.50 -1.74
C THR A 121 -13.23 2.13 -1.98
N VAL A 122 -12.78 0.99 -1.47
CA VAL A 122 -11.40 0.54 -1.68
C VAL A 122 -11.35 -0.46 -2.83
N VAL A 123 -10.48 -0.20 -3.81
CA VAL A 123 -10.19 -1.11 -4.93
C VAL A 123 -8.77 -1.62 -4.74
N LYS A 124 -8.55 -2.93 -4.86
CA LYS A 124 -7.25 -3.56 -4.61
C LYS A 124 -6.60 -3.98 -5.90
N ASN A 125 -5.29 -3.84 -5.99
CA ASN A 125 -4.52 -4.27 -7.15
C ASN A 125 -3.09 -4.66 -6.74
N HIS A 126 -2.88 -5.94 -6.45
CA HIS A 126 -1.57 -6.49 -6.15
C HIS A 126 -0.97 -7.09 -7.43
N ARG A 127 -0.07 -6.37 -8.11
CA ARG A 127 0.39 -6.79 -9.45
C ARG A 127 1.06 -8.16 -9.47
N GLU A 128 1.77 -8.52 -8.40
CA GLU A 128 2.41 -9.83 -8.27
C GLU A 128 1.47 -10.91 -7.70
N PHE A 129 0.26 -10.55 -7.27
CA PHE A 129 -0.77 -11.44 -6.72
C PHE A 129 -2.16 -11.06 -7.27
N PRO A 130 -2.40 -11.23 -8.58
CA PRO A 130 -3.71 -10.98 -9.16
C PRO A 130 -4.77 -11.87 -8.49
N GLU A 131 -5.89 -11.27 -8.10
CA GLU A 131 -7.07 -11.96 -7.53
C GLU A 131 -7.99 -12.52 -8.61
#